data_AF-A0A7L3X0G4-F1
#
_entry.id   AF-A0A7L3X0G4-F1
#
_cell.length_a   1.000
_cell.length_b   1.000
_cell.length_c   1.000
_cell.angle_alpha   90.00
_cell.angle_beta   90.00
_cell.angle_gamma   90.00
#
_symmetry.space_group_name_H-M   'P 1'
#
loop_
_entity.id
_entity.type
_entity.pdbx_description
1 polymer ?
#
loop_
_entity_poly.entity_id
_entity_poly.type
_entity_poly.pdbx_seq_one_letter_code
_entity_poly.pdbx_strand_id
1 'polypeptide(L)'
;LQVNNNGVISFGVRVHQYTPEPFPLADGRPFVAPYWGDVDNVLGGEVYFRETTQPGLLARVTRDINRYFPSMPFTATWAFLATWDHVAYYGSTTSKGNTFQAVLTTDTRLSFIILNYWDIQWTTGAASDGDPETGLGGTPAHAGFNSGDATHYYNIPGSETPAILNVTQTSNVNVPGRWVFQVDDFKVTGVPTDPPEEEKGAQKNHCWL
;
A
#
# COMPACT_ATOMS: atom_id res chain seq x y z
N LEU A 1 -5.53 -14.97 -6.11
CA LEU A 1 -5.39 -13.61 -5.54
C LEU A 1 -6.63 -12.81 -5.90
N GLN A 2 -7.13 -11.94 -5.02
CA GLN A 2 -8.28 -11.08 -5.28
C GLN A 2 -7.96 -9.63 -4.94
N VAL A 3 -8.32 -8.70 -5.81
CA VAL A 3 -8.20 -7.25 -5.56
C VAL A 3 -9.57 -6.74 -5.14
N ASN A 4 -9.61 -6.03 -4.03
CA ASN A 4 -10.80 -5.41 -3.49
C ASN A 4 -10.74 -3.89 -3.70
N ASN A 5 -11.89 -3.26 -3.96
CA ASN A 5 -12.01 -1.82 -4.15
C ASN A 5 -11.50 -1.03 -2.93
N ASN A 6 -11.75 -1.52 -1.71
CA ASN A 6 -11.34 -0.96 -0.41
C ASN A 6 -9.83 -1.01 -0.14
N GLY A 7 -8.99 -1.10 -1.17
CA GLY A 7 -7.53 -1.01 -1.02
C GLY A 7 -6.86 -2.23 -0.42
N VAL A 8 -7.35 -3.43 -0.74
CA VAL A 8 -6.82 -4.71 -0.23
C VAL A 8 -6.57 -5.72 -1.35
N ILE A 9 -5.50 -6.52 -1.19
CA ILE A 9 -5.20 -7.71 -2.00
C ILE A 9 -5.20 -8.94 -1.11
N SER A 10 -6.19 -9.82 -1.26
CA SER A 10 -6.34 -11.02 -0.44
C SER A 10 -5.97 -12.31 -1.15
N PHE A 11 -5.61 -13.32 -0.36
CA PHE A 11 -5.27 -14.65 -0.85
C PHE A 11 -6.33 -15.66 -0.38
N GLY A 12 -6.92 -16.39 -1.33
CA GLY A 12 -7.88 -17.47 -1.07
C GLY A 12 -9.31 -17.05 -0.70
N VAL A 13 -9.54 -15.83 -0.21
CA VAL A 13 -10.87 -15.38 0.27
C VAL A 13 -11.23 -13.97 -0.19
N ARG A 14 -12.53 -13.68 -0.32
CA ARG A 14 -13.04 -12.30 -0.48
C ARG A 14 -12.99 -11.57 0.85
N VAL A 15 -12.66 -10.28 0.79
CA VAL A 15 -12.82 -9.34 1.91
C VAL A 15 -14.05 -8.50 1.61
N HIS A 16 -14.96 -8.39 2.57
CA HIS A 16 -16.21 -7.62 2.45
C HIS A 16 -16.24 -6.42 3.40
N GLN A 17 -15.32 -6.40 4.36
CA GLN A 17 -15.16 -5.33 5.33
C GLN A 17 -14.61 -4.06 4.67
N TYR A 18 -15.20 -2.93 5.04
CA TYR A 18 -14.80 -1.60 4.59
C TYR A 18 -14.12 -0.80 5.70
N THR A 19 -14.58 -0.96 6.94
CA THR A 19 -13.87 -0.47 8.13
C THR A 19 -12.66 -1.36 8.39
N PRO A 20 -11.45 -0.79 8.48
CA PRO A 20 -10.25 -1.57 8.73
C PRO A 20 -10.18 -2.10 10.17
N GLU A 21 -9.40 -3.16 10.34
CA GLU A 21 -9.06 -3.78 11.62
C GLU A 21 -7.54 -3.87 11.78
N PRO A 22 -7.02 -3.77 13.02
CA PRO A 22 -5.58 -3.80 13.25
C PRO A 22 -5.01 -5.18 12.95
N PHE A 23 -3.78 -5.22 12.43
CA PHE A 23 -3.04 -6.46 12.33
C PHE A 23 -2.41 -6.83 13.68
N PRO A 24 -2.37 -8.14 14.01
CA PRO A 24 -2.83 -9.26 13.20
C PRO A 24 -4.35 -9.42 13.25
N LEU A 25 -4.94 -9.84 12.13
CA LEU A 25 -6.39 -10.07 12.07
C LEU A 25 -6.78 -11.31 12.85
N ALA A 26 -7.86 -11.19 13.64
CA ALA A 26 -8.34 -12.26 14.50
C ALA A 26 -8.75 -13.52 13.73
N ASP A 27 -9.20 -13.37 12.48
CA ASP A 27 -9.60 -14.49 11.63
C ASP A 27 -8.47 -15.07 10.77
N GLY A 28 -7.24 -14.58 10.95
CA GLY A 28 -6.05 -15.14 10.30
C GLY A 28 -6.04 -15.03 8.78
N ARG A 29 -6.84 -14.15 8.17
CA ARG A 29 -6.85 -14.01 6.71
C ARG A 29 -5.54 -13.36 6.22
N PRO A 30 -4.82 -14.00 5.27
CA PRO A 30 -3.66 -13.38 4.65
C PRO A 30 -4.10 -12.34 3.62
N PHE A 31 -3.61 -11.11 3.76
CA PHE A 31 -3.75 -10.09 2.72
C PHE A 31 -2.75 -8.95 2.88
N VAL A 32 -2.55 -8.24 1.77
CA VAL A 32 -1.79 -7.00 1.70
C VAL A 32 -2.78 -5.85 1.67
N ALA A 33 -2.59 -4.86 2.54
CA ALA A 33 -3.39 -3.64 2.60
C ALA A 33 -2.49 -2.46 2.21
N PRO A 34 -2.35 -2.14 0.91
CA PRO A 34 -1.70 -0.89 0.52
C PRO A 34 -2.36 0.29 1.22
N TYR A 35 -3.70 0.35 1.24
CA TYR A 35 -4.45 1.37 1.95
C TYR A 35 -5.90 0.88 2.18
N TRP A 36 -6.13 0.12 3.25
CA TRP A 36 -7.43 -0.43 3.55
C TRP A 36 -8.35 0.62 4.16
N GLY A 37 -9.34 1.06 3.39
CA GLY A 37 -10.37 1.99 3.81
C GLY A 37 -11.60 1.86 2.92
N ASP A 38 -12.68 2.53 3.29
CA ASP A 38 -13.98 2.45 2.61
C ASP A 38 -13.98 3.22 1.28
N VAL A 39 -13.43 2.60 0.24
CA VAL A 39 -13.28 3.18 -1.10
C VAL A 39 -14.57 3.05 -1.89
N ASP A 40 -15.00 4.15 -2.51
CA ASP A 40 -16.10 4.16 -3.45
C ASP A 40 -15.66 4.72 -4.81
N ASN A 41 -15.23 3.81 -5.68
CA ASN A 41 -14.81 4.15 -7.03
C ASN A 41 -15.98 4.46 -7.98
N VAL A 42 -17.25 4.38 -7.52
CA VAL A 42 -18.39 4.93 -8.26
C VAL A 42 -18.39 6.46 -8.16
N LEU A 43 -17.96 7.00 -7.03
CA LEU A 43 -17.87 8.44 -6.78
C LEU A 43 -16.61 9.08 -7.40
N GLY A 44 -15.55 8.30 -7.59
CA GLY A 44 -14.36 8.76 -8.30
C GLY A 44 -13.20 7.77 -8.28
N GLY A 45 -12.39 7.83 -9.34
CA GLY A 45 -11.18 7.01 -9.50
C GLY A 45 -11.43 5.62 -10.02
N GLU A 46 -10.34 4.88 -10.23
CA GLU A 46 -10.34 3.57 -10.88
C GLU A 46 -9.38 2.60 -10.20
N VAL A 47 -9.66 1.30 -10.30
CA VAL A 47 -8.80 0.25 -9.76
C VAL A 47 -8.28 -0.62 -10.91
N TYR A 48 -6.97 -0.60 -11.11
CA TYR A 48 -6.29 -1.37 -12.16
C TYR A 48 -5.40 -2.43 -11.54
N PHE A 49 -5.41 -3.64 -12.11
CA PHE A 49 -4.45 -4.65 -11.70
C PHE A 49 -4.06 -5.58 -12.84
N ARG A 50 -2.84 -6.11 -12.77
CA ARG A 50 -2.32 -7.08 -13.74
C ARG A 50 -1.19 -7.91 -13.16
N GLU A 51 -1.11 -9.15 -13.62
CA GLU A 51 0.12 -9.93 -13.58
C GLU A 51 1.02 -9.53 -14.75
N THR A 52 2.33 -9.61 -14.56
CA THR A 52 3.29 -9.30 -15.62
C THR A 52 4.55 -10.14 -15.53
N THR A 53 5.02 -10.55 -16.71
CA THR A 53 6.34 -11.13 -16.95
C THR A 53 7.12 -10.28 -17.97
N GLN A 54 6.68 -9.04 -18.21
CA GLN A 54 7.30 -8.16 -19.19
C GLN A 54 8.75 -7.82 -18.78
N PRO A 55 9.77 -8.11 -19.62
CA PRO A 55 11.16 -7.96 -19.25
C PRO A 55 11.53 -6.55 -18.77
N GLY A 56 10.96 -5.51 -19.39
CA GLY A 56 11.23 -4.12 -19.01
C GLY A 56 10.74 -3.77 -17.60
N LEU A 57 9.57 -4.27 -17.19
CA LEU A 57 9.04 -4.06 -15.85
C LEU A 57 9.80 -4.90 -14.81
N LEU A 58 10.06 -6.17 -15.12
CA LEU A 58 10.83 -7.05 -14.23
C LEU A 58 12.25 -6.54 -14.01
N ALA A 59 12.89 -5.96 -15.02
CA ALA A 59 14.22 -5.34 -14.88
C ALA A 59 14.20 -4.12 -13.95
N ARG A 60 13.13 -3.31 -13.99
CA ARG A 60 12.95 -2.15 -13.07
C ARG A 60 12.77 -2.62 -11.63
N VAL A 61 11.88 -3.58 -11.40
CA VAL A 61 11.67 -4.20 -10.07
C VAL A 61 12.97 -4.83 -9.55
N THR A 62 13.66 -5.58 -10.40
CA THR A 62 14.96 -6.20 -10.07
C THR A 62 16.00 -5.18 -9.63
N ARG A 63 16.14 -4.08 -10.37
CA ARG A 63 17.07 -3.00 -10.03
C ARG A 63 16.71 -2.35 -8.70
N ASP A 64 15.43 -2.07 -8.47
CA ASP A 64 14.97 -1.42 -7.25
C ASP A 64 15.21 -2.32 -6.03
N ILE A 65 14.83 -3.61 -6.09
CA ILE A 65 15.08 -4.56 -4.99
C ILE A 65 16.58 -4.72 -4.72
N ASN A 66 17.42 -4.94 -5.75
CA ASN A 66 18.86 -5.08 -5.53
C ASN A 66 19.52 -3.78 -5.00
N ARG A 67 18.93 -2.61 -5.25
CA ARG A 67 19.38 -1.34 -4.65
C ARG A 67 19.07 -1.28 -3.16
N TYR A 68 17.88 -1.73 -2.74
CA TYR A 68 17.46 -1.69 -1.34
C TYR A 68 18.04 -2.85 -0.51
N PHE A 69 18.31 -3.99 -1.16
CA PHE A 69 18.78 -5.23 -0.54
C PHE A 69 20.05 -5.77 -1.22
N PRO A 70 21.19 -5.05 -1.15
CA PRO A 70 22.40 -5.39 -1.92
C PRO A 70 23.05 -6.72 -1.52
N SER A 71 22.76 -7.24 -0.32
CA SER A 71 23.26 -8.53 0.15
C SER A 71 22.42 -9.73 -0.29
N MET A 72 21.32 -9.51 -1.00
CA MET A 72 20.38 -10.55 -1.44
C MET A 72 20.20 -10.48 -2.95
N PRO A 73 20.97 -11.27 -3.72
CA PRO A 73 20.82 -11.32 -5.17
C PRO A 73 19.38 -11.70 -5.53
N PHE A 74 18.73 -10.81 -6.25
CA PHE A 74 17.34 -10.96 -6.68
C PHE A 74 17.23 -10.74 -8.19
N THR A 75 16.36 -11.49 -8.86
CA THR A 75 16.00 -11.26 -10.26
C THR A 75 14.53 -11.62 -10.45
N ALA A 76 13.67 -10.60 -10.54
CA ALA A 76 12.23 -10.80 -10.64
C ALA A 76 11.89 -11.68 -11.84
N THR A 77 11.17 -12.78 -11.59
CA THR A 77 10.63 -13.66 -12.64
C THR A 77 9.15 -13.39 -12.89
N TRP A 78 8.48 -12.77 -11.92
CA TRP A 78 7.06 -12.42 -11.98
C TRP A 78 6.76 -11.21 -11.10
N ALA A 79 5.76 -10.43 -11.48
CA ALA A 79 5.18 -9.41 -10.62
C ALA A 79 3.65 -9.31 -10.81
N PHE A 80 2.96 -8.92 -9.75
CA PHE A 80 1.57 -8.48 -9.75
C PHE A 80 1.50 -7.04 -9.31
N LEU A 81 0.80 -6.20 -10.07
CA LEU A 81 0.62 -4.79 -9.79
C LEU A 81 -0.87 -4.54 -9.57
N ALA A 82 -1.23 -3.83 -8.50
CA ALA A 82 -2.56 -3.28 -8.29
C ALA A 82 -2.46 -1.80 -7.91
N THR A 83 -3.20 -0.95 -8.60
CA THR A 83 -3.19 0.51 -8.44
C THR A 83 -4.62 0.97 -8.22
N TRP A 84 -4.82 1.74 -7.16
CA TRP A 84 -6.02 2.52 -6.92
C TRP A 84 -5.66 3.94 -7.30
N ASP A 85 -6.21 4.43 -8.40
CA ASP A 85 -5.88 5.74 -8.94
C ASP A 85 -7.02 6.72 -8.69
N HIS A 86 -6.71 7.75 -7.92
CA HIS A 86 -7.61 8.84 -7.54
C HIS A 86 -8.95 8.35 -6.97
N VAL A 87 -8.93 7.28 -6.17
CA VAL A 87 -10.15 6.67 -5.65
C VAL A 87 -10.77 7.52 -4.54
N ALA A 88 -12.06 7.79 -4.65
CA ALA A 88 -12.85 8.49 -3.63
C ALA A 88 -13.18 7.57 -2.45
N TYR A 89 -13.61 8.17 -1.34
CA TYR A 89 -14.14 7.44 -0.19
C TYR A 89 -15.67 7.39 -0.22
N TYR A 90 -16.22 6.36 0.42
CA TYR A 90 -17.66 6.19 0.54
C TYR A 90 -18.31 7.38 1.24
N GLY A 91 -19.38 7.88 0.62
CA GLY A 91 -20.12 9.05 1.10
C GLY A 91 -19.43 10.39 0.82
N SER A 92 -18.34 10.43 0.04
CA SER A 92 -17.69 11.69 -0.33
C SER A 92 -18.65 12.63 -1.06
N THR A 93 -18.67 13.89 -0.65
CA THR A 93 -19.35 15.00 -1.33
C THR A 93 -18.36 15.91 -2.06
N THR A 94 -17.08 15.53 -2.12
CA THR A 94 -15.98 16.31 -2.73
C THR A 94 -15.22 15.52 -3.79
N SER A 95 -14.30 16.18 -4.48
CA SER A 95 -13.39 15.57 -5.47
C SER A 95 -12.08 15.05 -4.86
N LYS A 96 -12.05 14.77 -3.55
CA LYS A 96 -10.85 14.22 -2.90
C LYS A 96 -10.63 12.78 -3.35
N GLY A 97 -9.39 12.42 -3.63
CA GLY A 97 -9.03 11.08 -4.09
C GLY A 97 -7.67 10.64 -3.57
N ASN A 98 -7.52 9.34 -3.35
CA ASN A 98 -6.27 8.71 -2.97
C ASN A 98 -5.67 7.96 -4.17
N THR A 99 -4.35 8.08 -4.39
CA THR A 99 -3.59 7.29 -5.37
C THR A 99 -2.50 6.49 -4.68
N PHE A 100 -2.60 5.17 -4.75
CA PHE A 100 -1.65 4.22 -4.15
C PHE A 100 -1.54 2.91 -4.94
N GLN A 101 -0.45 2.18 -4.76
CA GLN A 101 -0.15 0.96 -5.51
C GLN A 101 0.53 -0.10 -4.65
N ALA A 102 0.18 -1.36 -4.89
CA ALA A 102 0.98 -2.52 -4.47
C ALA A 102 1.66 -3.19 -5.66
N VAL A 103 2.90 -3.62 -5.44
CA VAL A 103 3.61 -4.57 -6.31
C VAL A 103 3.99 -5.78 -5.47
N LEU A 104 3.54 -6.96 -5.87
CA LEU A 104 4.02 -8.24 -5.34
C LEU A 104 4.99 -8.82 -6.36
N THR A 105 6.15 -9.29 -5.94
CA THR A 105 7.15 -9.83 -6.87
C THR A 105 7.93 -10.97 -6.25
N THR A 106 8.43 -11.87 -7.10
CA THR A 106 9.24 -13.00 -6.67
C THR A 106 10.26 -13.38 -7.75
N ASP A 107 11.36 -13.98 -7.32
CA ASP A 107 12.30 -14.72 -8.18
C ASP A 107 12.12 -16.25 -8.07
N THR A 108 10.98 -16.69 -7.52
CA THR A 108 10.60 -18.05 -7.09
C THR A 108 11.14 -18.51 -5.74
N ARG A 109 12.13 -17.82 -5.17
CA ARG A 109 12.71 -18.13 -3.85
C ARG A 109 12.48 -16.98 -2.87
N LEU A 110 12.86 -15.78 -3.25
CA LEU A 110 12.64 -14.54 -2.52
C LEU A 110 11.34 -13.89 -2.98
N SER A 111 10.60 -13.29 -2.07
CA SER A 111 9.33 -12.62 -2.34
C SER A 111 9.29 -11.26 -1.66
N PHE A 112 8.84 -10.25 -2.40
CA PHE A 112 8.77 -8.88 -1.91
C PHE A 112 7.41 -8.25 -2.12
N ILE A 113 7.03 -7.38 -1.19
CA ILE A 113 5.93 -6.43 -1.31
C ILE A 113 6.55 -5.03 -1.46
N ILE A 114 6.11 -4.27 -2.46
CA ILE A 114 6.38 -2.84 -2.60
C ILE A 114 5.05 -2.10 -2.51
N LEU A 115 4.93 -1.16 -1.58
CA LEU A 115 3.80 -0.26 -1.45
C LEU A 115 4.24 1.15 -1.83
N ASN A 116 3.51 1.80 -2.73
CA ASN A 116 3.79 3.13 -3.25
C ASN A 116 2.59 4.06 -2.97
N TYR A 117 2.87 5.28 -2.52
CA TYR A 117 1.88 6.28 -2.14
C TYR A 117 2.16 7.61 -2.83
N TRP A 118 1.20 8.12 -3.60
CA TRP A 118 1.37 9.38 -4.35
C TRP A 118 0.66 10.55 -3.71
N ASP A 119 -0.66 10.46 -3.65
CA ASP A 119 -1.53 11.51 -3.15
C ASP A 119 -2.55 10.85 -2.22
N ILE A 120 -2.58 11.30 -0.98
CA ILE A 120 -3.44 10.74 0.07
C ILE A 120 -4.13 11.93 0.73
N GLN A 121 -5.42 12.09 0.45
CA GLN A 121 -6.22 13.27 0.78
C GLN A 121 -7.33 12.99 1.79
N TRP A 122 -7.63 11.71 2.03
CA TRP A 122 -8.67 11.24 2.94
C TRP A 122 -8.18 10.00 3.68
N THR A 123 -8.71 9.75 4.88
CA THR A 123 -8.41 8.58 5.71
C THR A 123 -9.60 7.65 5.92
N THR A 124 -10.83 8.16 5.83
CA THR A 124 -12.01 7.46 6.34
C THR A 124 -13.26 7.75 5.51
N GLY A 125 -14.05 6.72 5.20
CA GLY A 125 -15.37 6.87 4.59
C GLY A 125 -16.50 7.03 5.61
N ALA A 126 -17.66 7.51 5.15
CA ALA A 126 -18.78 7.83 6.02
C ALA A 126 -19.34 6.63 6.81
N ALA A 127 -19.24 5.40 6.29
CA ALA A 127 -19.68 4.20 7.01
C ALA A 127 -18.71 3.77 8.12
N SER A 128 -17.53 4.40 8.20
CA SER A 128 -16.53 4.22 9.26
C SER A 128 -16.41 5.47 10.15
N ASP A 129 -17.51 6.23 10.28
CA ASP A 129 -17.63 7.49 11.04
C ASP A 129 -16.78 8.67 10.50
N GLY A 130 -16.40 8.62 9.22
CA GLY A 130 -15.71 9.71 8.53
C GLY A 130 -16.65 10.86 8.16
N ASP A 131 -16.10 12.07 8.09
CA ASP A 131 -16.82 13.26 7.64
C ASP A 131 -16.92 13.30 6.10
N PRO A 132 -18.14 13.45 5.51
CA PRO A 132 -18.37 13.42 4.06
C PRO A 132 -17.64 14.49 3.23
N GLU A 133 -17.28 15.62 3.83
CA GLU A 133 -16.63 16.74 3.14
C GLU A 133 -15.11 16.63 3.18
N THR A 134 -14.56 16.16 4.30
CA THR A 134 -13.12 16.11 4.54
C THR A 134 -12.51 14.73 4.28
N GLY A 135 -13.30 13.66 4.44
CA GLY A 135 -12.83 12.27 4.41
C GLY A 135 -11.96 11.92 5.61
N LEU A 136 -12.10 12.65 6.72
CA LEU A 136 -11.31 12.54 7.94
C LEU A 136 -12.21 12.21 9.13
N GLY A 137 -11.59 11.85 10.25
CA GLY A 137 -12.31 11.41 11.44
C GLY A 137 -12.61 9.91 11.44
N GLY A 138 -13.45 9.45 12.37
CA GLY A 138 -13.84 8.04 12.46
C GLY A 138 -12.67 7.07 12.65
N THR A 139 -12.74 5.91 11.99
CA THR A 139 -11.69 4.87 11.96
C THR A 139 -10.80 5.02 10.72
N PRO A 140 -9.57 5.55 10.86
CA PRO A 140 -8.69 5.80 9.72
C PRO A 140 -8.23 4.53 9.02
N ALA A 141 -7.86 4.67 7.77
CA ALA A 141 -7.35 3.58 6.95
C ALA A 141 -6.12 2.88 7.54
N HIS A 142 -5.99 1.61 7.18
CA HIS A 142 -4.88 0.75 7.59
C HIS A 142 -3.95 0.44 6.43
N ALA A 143 -2.64 0.66 6.60
CA ALA A 143 -1.62 0.27 5.62
C ALA A 143 -0.63 -0.75 6.20
N GLY A 144 -0.36 -1.82 5.45
CA GLY A 144 0.48 -2.92 5.92
C GLY A 144 0.24 -4.25 5.21
N PHE A 145 0.57 -5.35 5.88
CA PHE A 145 0.21 -6.69 5.46
C PHE A 145 0.10 -7.65 6.65
N ASN A 146 -0.67 -8.73 6.45
CA ASN A 146 -0.85 -9.81 7.41
C ASN A 146 -0.64 -11.16 6.70
N SER A 147 0.23 -12.02 7.21
CA SER A 147 0.47 -13.37 6.66
C SER A 147 -0.53 -14.41 7.15
N GLY A 148 -1.36 -14.09 8.15
CA GLY A 148 -2.41 -14.97 8.64
C GLY A 148 -2.00 -15.97 9.72
N ASP A 149 -0.74 -15.93 10.17
CA ASP A 149 -0.20 -16.80 11.23
C ASP A 149 -0.07 -16.10 12.60
N ALA A 150 -0.67 -14.92 12.74
CA ALA A 150 -0.63 -14.04 13.91
C ALA A 150 0.75 -13.47 14.28
N THR A 151 1.85 -13.92 13.67
CA THR A 151 3.21 -13.50 14.01
C THR A 151 3.88 -12.65 12.93
N HIS A 152 3.57 -12.91 11.66
CA HIS A 152 4.17 -12.20 10.53
C HIS A 152 3.17 -11.20 9.96
N TYR A 153 3.21 -9.98 10.50
CA TYR A 153 2.43 -8.85 10.02
C TYR A 153 3.23 -7.57 10.21
N TYR A 154 2.87 -6.53 9.46
CA TYR A 154 3.47 -5.22 9.62
C TYR A 154 2.43 -4.12 9.47
N ASN A 155 2.40 -3.22 10.45
CA ASN A 155 1.62 -1.99 10.42
C ASN A 155 2.56 -0.85 10.03
N ILE A 156 2.28 -0.16 8.92
CA ILE A 156 3.02 1.06 8.58
C ILE A 156 2.78 2.11 9.68
N PRO A 157 3.82 2.84 10.13
CA PRO A 157 3.64 3.91 11.10
C PRO A 157 2.57 4.92 10.68
N GLY A 158 1.65 5.20 11.60
CA GLY A 158 0.50 6.07 11.35
C GLY A 158 -0.77 5.34 10.89
N SER A 159 -0.71 4.07 10.50
CA SER A 159 -1.90 3.26 10.20
C SER A 159 -2.93 3.30 11.34
N GLU A 160 -4.22 3.35 10.98
CA GLU A 160 -5.36 3.52 11.90
C GLU A 160 -5.34 4.79 12.75
N THR A 161 -4.54 5.77 12.36
CA THR A 161 -4.53 7.10 12.97
C THR A 161 -4.59 8.17 11.88
N PRO A 162 -4.95 9.42 12.20
CA PRO A 162 -4.89 10.52 11.24
C PRO A 162 -3.49 10.73 10.62
N ALA A 163 -2.43 10.24 11.26
CA ALA A 163 -1.07 10.35 10.76
C ALA A 163 -0.81 9.54 9.47
N ILE A 164 -1.70 8.62 9.08
CA ILE A 164 -1.59 7.87 7.83
C ILE A 164 -1.56 8.78 6.59
N LEU A 165 -2.07 10.02 6.67
CA LEU A 165 -1.92 11.04 5.62
C LEU A 165 -0.45 11.31 5.25
N ASN A 166 0.46 11.14 6.20
CA ASN A 166 1.89 11.39 6.01
C ASN A 166 2.62 10.23 5.31
N VAL A 167 1.93 9.14 4.96
CA VAL A 167 2.55 7.94 4.37
C VAL A 167 3.30 8.24 3.07
N THR A 168 2.87 9.28 2.33
CA THR A 168 3.54 9.79 1.11
C THR A 168 4.95 10.37 1.36
N GLN A 169 5.29 10.66 2.61
CA GLN A 169 6.55 11.28 3.03
C GLN A 169 7.46 10.31 3.78
N THR A 170 6.88 9.30 4.44
CA THR A 170 7.60 8.26 5.18
C THR A 170 8.10 7.11 4.28
N SER A 171 9.08 6.34 4.73
CA SER A 171 9.67 5.21 3.99
C SER A 171 10.47 4.29 4.92
N ASN A 172 10.73 3.05 4.50
CA ASN A 172 11.77 2.20 5.09
C ASN A 172 12.97 1.96 4.15
N VAL A 173 12.97 2.55 2.96
CA VAL A 173 14.03 2.42 1.94
C VAL A 173 14.59 3.77 1.49
N ASN A 174 14.36 4.83 2.28
CA ASN A 174 14.78 6.21 1.99
C ASN A 174 14.27 6.73 0.64
N VAL A 175 13.07 6.31 0.23
CA VAL A 175 12.36 6.85 -0.93
C VAL A 175 10.96 7.26 -0.46
N PRO A 176 10.67 8.57 -0.34
CA PRO A 176 9.40 9.06 0.19
C PRO A 176 8.20 8.38 -0.48
N GLY A 177 7.26 7.90 0.34
CA GLY A 177 6.05 7.23 -0.14
C GLY A 177 6.28 5.80 -0.64
N ARG A 178 7.46 5.21 -0.42
CA ARG A 178 7.75 3.83 -0.79
C ARG A 178 8.13 3.00 0.42
N TRP A 179 7.45 1.86 0.54
CA TRP A 179 7.68 0.85 1.56
C TRP A 179 7.97 -0.50 0.90
N VAL A 180 9.04 -1.19 1.31
CA VAL A 180 9.46 -2.46 0.71
C VAL A 180 9.77 -3.50 1.77
N PHE A 181 9.20 -4.70 1.62
CA PHE A 181 9.29 -5.77 2.61
C PHE A 181 9.68 -7.09 1.94
N GLN A 182 10.66 -7.80 2.51
CA GLN A 182 10.89 -9.20 2.19
C GLN A 182 9.92 -10.06 2.99
N VAL A 183 9.17 -10.94 2.33
CA VAL A 183 8.06 -11.69 2.93
C VAL A 183 8.17 -13.22 2.82
N ASP A 184 9.18 -13.75 2.12
CA ASP A 184 9.49 -15.19 2.13
C ASP A 184 10.15 -15.66 3.44
N ASP A 185 10.95 -14.79 4.06
CA ASP A 185 11.61 -14.96 5.36
C ASP A 185 11.45 -13.62 6.07
N PHE A 186 10.33 -13.45 6.81
CA PHE A 186 9.83 -12.17 7.29
C PHE A 186 10.93 -11.29 7.90
N LYS A 187 11.35 -10.28 7.13
CA LYS A 187 12.39 -9.32 7.52
C LYS A 187 11.92 -7.91 7.21
N VAL A 188 11.58 -7.20 8.27
CA VAL A 188 11.42 -5.74 8.21
C VAL A 188 12.82 -5.13 8.17
N THR A 189 13.15 -4.49 7.05
CA THR A 189 14.42 -3.78 6.88
C THR A 189 14.21 -2.27 6.89
N GLY A 190 15.20 -1.55 7.43
CA GLY A 190 15.16 -0.10 7.56
C GLY A 190 14.45 0.37 8.82
N VAL A 191 14.84 1.54 9.31
CA VAL A 191 14.06 2.27 10.30
C VAL A 191 13.08 3.14 9.52
N PRO A 192 11.78 3.19 9.87
CA PRO A 192 10.88 4.19 9.34
C PRO A 192 11.51 5.58 9.40
N THR A 193 11.66 6.22 8.25
CA THR A 193 12.08 7.61 8.20
C THR A 193 10.87 8.49 8.45
N ASP A 194 11.02 9.42 9.38
CA ASP A 194 10.09 10.53 9.55
C ASP A 194 10.01 11.34 8.25
N PRO A 195 8.90 12.09 8.03
CA PRO A 195 8.80 13.01 6.92
C PRO A 195 10.03 13.94 6.87
N PRO A 196 10.67 14.14 5.71
CA PRO A 196 11.76 15.10 5.61
C PRO A 196 11.27 16.50 6.01
N GLU A 197 12.07 17.25 6.76
CA GLU A 197 11.83 18.68 6.97
C GLU A 197 11.71 19.37 5.60
N GLU A 198 10.70 20.22 5.38
CA GLU A 198 10.34 20.79 4.07
C GLU A 198 11.55 21.37 3.30
N GLU A 199 12.16 20.60 2.41
CA GLU A 199 13.08 21.14 1.41
C GLU A 199 12.29 21.63 0.20
N LYS A 200 12.24 22.97 0.05
CA LYS A 200 11.69 23.63 -1.13
C LYS A 200 12.54 23.30 -2.36
N GLY A 201 12.00 22.50 -3.29
CA GLY A 201 12.37 22.60 -4.71
C GLY A 201 12.81 21.35 -5.47
N ALA A 202 12.48 20.12 -5.06
CA ALA A 202 12.78 18.94 -5.88
C ALA A 202 11.65 18.59 -6.87
N GLN A 203 11.95 18.60 -8.17
CA GLN A 203 11.10 18.04 -9.23
C GLN A 203 10.87 16.54 -8.98
N LYS A 204 9.63 16.15 -8.71
CA LYS A 204 9.22 14.74 -8.63
C LYS A 204 9.24 14.18 -10.05
N ASN A 205 9.96 13.07 -10.31
CA ASN A 205 9.88 12.35 -11.59
C ASN A 205 8.84 11.22 -11.45
N HIS A 206 7.92 11.17 -12.42
CA HIS A 206 6.56 10.64 -12.29
C HIS A 206 6.38 9.22 -12.86
N CYS A 207 7.09 8.23 -12.33
CA CYS A 207 6.80 6.84 -12.66
C CYS A 207 7.19 5.95 -11.47
N TRP A 208 6.20 5.29 -10.86
CA TRP A 208 6.43 4.34 -9.78
C TRP A 208 7.23 3.11 -10.21
N LEU A 209 7.34 2.88 -11.53
CA LEU A 209 8.17 1.85 -12.15
C LEU A 209 8.88 2.37 -13.39
#